data_AF-A0A534U3X9-F1
#
_entry.id   AF-A0A534U3X9-F1
#
_cell.length_a   1.000
_cell.length_b   1.000
_cell.length_c   1.000
_cell.angle_alpha   90.00
_cell.angle_beta   90.00
_cell.angle_gamma   90.00
#
_symmetry.space_group_name_H-M   'P 1'
#
loop_
_entity.id
_entity.type
_entity.pdbx_description
1 polymer ?
#
loop_
_entity_poly.entity_id
_entity_poly.type
_entity_poly.pdbx_seq_one_letter_code
_entity_poly.pdbx_strand_id
1 'polypeptide(L)'
;MGALRERMAVDLRLRGLSPVTQRLYLRCAERFVAYHRRSPRALGESEIRAFLDHLVQEKRVSRSTHGVYVAAIHFLYRVTLDRPG
;
A
#
# COMPACT_ATOMS: atom_id res chain seq x y z
N MET A 1 -3.60 -5.36 10.00
CA MET A 1 -3.17 -5.87 8.67
C MET A 1 -3.31 -7.38 8.55
N GLY A 2 -2.92 -8.18 9.56
CA GLY A 2 -3.33 -9.59 9.74
C GLY A 2 -3.31 -10.47 8.48
N ALA A 3 -4.38 -11.26 8.29
CA ALA A 3 -4.54 -12.15 7.13
C ALA A 3 -4.39 -11.45 5.76
N LEU A 4 -4.75 -10.16 5.67
CA LEU A 4 -4.58 -9.41 4.41
C LEU A 4 -3.10 -9.16 4.09
N ARG A 5 -2.27 -8.94 5.11
CA ARG A 5 -0.82 -8.80 4.95
C ARG A 5 -0.21 -10.10 4.42
N GLU A 6 -0.63 -11.24 4.98
CA GLU A 6 -0.17 -12.55 4.56
C GLU A 6 -0.58 -12.85 3.12
N ARG A 7 -1.84 -12.55 2.76
CA ARG A 7 -2.31 -12.64 1.37
C ARG A 7 -1.47 -11.79 0.44
N MET A 8 -1.25 -10.51 0.79
CA MET A 8 -0.40 -9.62 -0.02
C MET A 8 1.03 -10.18 -0.16
N ALA A 9 1.61 -10.74 0.90
CA ALA A 9 2.93 -11.35 0.85
C ALA A 9 2.99 -12.53 -0.13
N VAL A 10 1.95 -13.37 -0.15
CA VAL A 10 1.80 -14.45 -1.13
C VAL A 10 1.69 -13.88 -2.55
N ASP A 11 0.83 -12.89 -2.76
CA ASP A 11 0.62 -12.28 -4.08
C ASP A 11 1.89 -11.64 -4.65
N LEU A 12 2.67 -10.95 -3.80
CA LEU A 12 3.93 -10.32 -4.19
C LEU A 12 4.99 -11.38 -4.58
N ARG A 13 5.02 -12.50 -3.86
CA ARG A 13 5.90 -13.64 -4.17
C ARG A 13 5.49 -14.34 -5.46
N LEU A 14 4.20 -14.57 -5.68
CA LEU A 14 3.68 -15.17 -6.92
C LEU A 14 4.02 -14.34 -8.16
N ARG A 15 4.15 -13.02 -8.00
CA ARG A 15 4.59 -12.10 -9.07
C ARG A 15 6.11 -11.99 -9.22
N GLY A 16 6.89 -12.76 -8.47
CA GLY A 16 8.35 -12.80 -8.59
C GLY A 16 9.07 -11.53 -8.15
N LEU A 17 8.42 -10.67 -7.33
CA LEU A 17 9.06 -9.45 -6.84
C LEU A 17 10.22 -9.80 -5.89
N SER A 18 11.29 -9.00 -5.91
CA SER A 18 12.45 -9.22 -5.04
C SER A 18 12.04 -9.21 -3.55
N PRO A 19 12.73 -9.96 -2.67
CA PRO A 19 12.45 -9.95 -1.23
C PRO A 19 12.49 -8.54 -0.62
N VAL A 20 13.33 -7.64 -1.17
CA VAL A 20 13.41 -6.24 -0.76
C VAL A 20 12.12 -5.50 -1.12
N THR A 21 11.68 -5.63 -2.38
CA THR A 21 10.43 -5.03 -2.87
C THR A 21 9.22 -5.54 -2.10
N GLN A 22 9.16 -6.84 -1.81
CA GLN A 22 8.08 -7.44 -1.02
C GLN A 22 7.97 -6.77 0.36
N ARG A 23 9.08 -6.71 1.11
CA ARG A 23 9.11 -6.06 2.44
C ARG A 23 8.73 -4.59 2.37
N LEU A 24 9.19 -3.89 1.34
CA LEU A 24 8.90 -2.49 1.14
C LEU A 24 7.41 -2.24 0.88
N TYR A 25 6.80 -3.03 0.00
CA TYR A 25 5.38 -2.91 -0.33
C TYR A 25 4.49 -3.22 0.87
N LEU A 26 4.79 -4.29 1.62
CA LEU A 26 4.06 -4.63 2.84
C LEU A 26 4.12 -3.48 3.85
N ARG A 27 5.31 -2.90 4.06
CA ARG A 27 5.49 -1.77 4.99
C ARG A 27 4.71 -0.53 4.53
N CYS A 28 4.72 -0.23 3.23
CA CYS A 28 3.96 0.89 2.68
C CYS A 28 2.45 0.71 2.89
N ALA A 29 1.94 -0.49 2.61
CA ALA A 29 0.54 -0.82 2.81
C ALA A 29 0.15 -0.77 4.30
N GLU A 30 1.01 -1.27 5.20
CA GLU A 30 0.79 -1.20 6.66
C GLU A 30 0.70 0.24 7.15
N ARG A 31 1.58 1.12 6.68
CA ARG A 31 1.56 2.55 7.04
C ARG A 31 0.31 3.26 6.55
N PHE A 32 -0.14 2.95 5.33
CA PHE A 32 -1.39 3.46 4.80
C PHE A 32 -2.59 3.07 5.68
N VAL A 33 -2.68 1.79 6.06
CA VAL A 33 -3.76 1.30 6.94
C VAL A 33 -3.65 1.88 8.34
N ALA A 34 -2.44 2.03 8.87
CA ALA A 34 -2.21 2.60 10.19
C ALA A 34 -2.56 4.09 10.27
N TYR A 35 -2.32 4.86 9.20
CA TYR A 35 -2.71 6.28 9.11
C TYR A 35 -4.23 6.45 9.25
N HIS A 36 -5.01 5.63 8.55
CA HIS A 36 -6.46 5.71 8.58
C HIS A 36 -7.12 4.96 9.74
N ARG A 37 -6.40 4.05 10.41
CA ARG A 37 -6.91 3.17 11.49
C ARG A 37 -8.20 2.44 11.14
N ARG A 38 -8.40 2.18 9.85
CA ARG A 38 -9.60 1.54 9.28
C ARG A 38 -9.18 0.39 8.39
N SER A 39 -10.08 -0.58 8.23
CA SER A 39 -9.86 -1.69 7.29
C SER A 39 -9.65 -1.12 5.88
N PRO A 40 -8.63 -1.57 5.12
CA PRO A 40 -8.44 -1.12 3.74
C PRO A 40 -9.60 -1.49 2.81
N ARG A 41 -10.46 -2.44 3.20
CA ARG A 41 -11.73 -2.68 2.48
C ARG A 41 -12.73 -1.53 2.61
N ALA A 42 -12.64 -0.72 3.66
CA ALA A 42 -13.50 0.44 3.89
C ALA A 42 -12.87 1.76 3.39
N LEU A 43 -11.65 1.71 2.85
CA LEU A 43 -10.94 2.86 2.31
C LEU A 43 -11.06 2.88 0.78
N GLY A 44 -11.19 4.07 0.22
CA GLY A 44 -11.33 4.32 -1.21
C GLY A 44 -10.37 5.38 -1.73
N GLU A 45 -10.68 5.95 -2.88
CA GLU A 45 -9.82 6.91 -3.56
C GLU A 45 -9.54 8.17 -2.70
N SER A 46 -10.56 8.68 -2.01
CA SER A 46 -10.45 9.84 -1.14
C SER A 46 -9.38 9.63 -0.05
N GLU A 47 -9.39 8.47 0.61
CA GLU A 47 -8.41 8.13 1.64
C GLU A 47 -7.03 7.84 1.07
N ILE A 48 -6.94 7.28 -0.14
CA ILE A 48 -5.66 7.12 -0.85
C ILE A 48 -5.05 8.50 -1.13
N ARG A 49 -5.84 9.43 -1.70
CA ARG A 49 -5.39 10.79 -2.01
C ARG A 49 -4.93 11.54 -0.77
N ALA A 50 -5.71 11.49 0.31
CA ALA A 50 -5.36 12.13 1.57
C ALA A 50 -4.03 11.60 2.15
N PHE A 51 -3.81 10.28 2.09
CA PHE A 51 -2.56 9.69 2.57
C PHE A 51 -1.37 10.07 1.70
N LEU A 52 -1.51 10.06 0.37
CA LEU A 52 -0.43 10.45 -0.53
C LEU A 52 -0.07 11.94 -0.37
N ASP A 53 -1.06 12.80 -0.17
CA ASP A 53 -0.82 14.22 0.12
C ASP A 53 -0.10 14.40 1.47
N HIS A 54 -0.52 13.70 2.52
CA HIS A 54 0.18 13.67 3.81
C HIS A 54 1.67 13.28 3.67
N LEU A 55 1.99 12.32 2.80
CA LEU A 55 3.38 11.93 2.55
C LEU A 55 4.21 13.06 1.93
N VAL A 56 3.60 13.89 1.07
CA VAL A 56 4.28 15.01 0.40
C VAL A 56 4.37 16.22 1.32
N GLN A 57 3.26 16.64 1.91
CA GLN A 57 3.19 17.90 2.66
C GLN A 57 3.81 17.77 4.05
N GLU A 58 3.49 16.71 4.77
CA GLU A 58 3.90 16.56 6.17
C GLU A 58 5.16 15.73 6.31
N LYS A 59 5.24 14.59 5.62
CA LYS A 59 6.42 13.70 5.71
C LYS A 59 7.54 14.10 4.76
N ARG A 60 7.28 14.99 3.80
CA ARG A 60 8.25 15.50 2.81
C ARG A 60 9.09 14.38 2.18
N VAL A 61 8.45 13.27 1.84
CA VAL A 61 9.16 12.13 1.27
C VAL A 61 9.68 12.44 -0.13
N SER A 62 10.78 11.82 -0.52
CA SER A 62 11.31 11.95 -1.89
C SER A 62 10.29 11.45 -2.93
N ARG A 63 10.40 11.93 -4.17
CA ARG A 63 9.58 11.45 -5.29
C ARG A 63 9.69 9.94 -5.50
N SER A 64 10.90 9.38 -5.32
CA SER A 64 11.13 7.93 -5.39
C SER A 64 10.36 7.18 -4.31
N THR A 65 10.40 7.67 -3.06
CA THR A 65 9.66 7.09 -1.94
C THR A 65 8.15 7.19 -2.16
N HIS A 66 7.65 8.34 -2.63
CA HIS A 66 6.24 8.53 -2.97
C HIS A 66 5.79 7.52 -4.04
N GLY A 67 6.57 7.33 -5.11
CA GLY A 67 6.28 6.35 -6.15
C GLY A 67 6.16 4.91 -5.63
N VAL A 68 6.98 4.54 -4.65
CA VAL A 68 6.87 3.23 -3.98
C VAL A 68 5.55 3.10 -3.22
N TYR A 69 5.11 4.13 -2.49
CA TYR A 69 3.82 4.09 -1.80
C TYR A 69 2.66 3.95 -2.79
N VAL A 70 2.68 4.72 -3.89
CA VAL A 70 1.67 4.62 -4.95
C VAL A 70 1.59 3.20 -5.49
N ALA A 71 2.73 2.62 -5.87
CA ALA A 71 2.76 1.26 -6.43
C ALA A 71 2.32 0.19 -5.42
N ALA A 72 2.71 0.31 -4.15
CA ALA A 72 2.31 -0.61 -3.09
C ALA A 72 0.80 -0.54 -2.79
N ILE A 73 0.22 0.66 -2.74
CA ILE A 73 -1.22 0.87 -2.52
C ILE A 73 -2.00 0.35 -3.73
N HIS A 74 -1.55 0.67 -4.94
CA HIS A 74 -2.16 0.15 -6.17
C HIS A 74 -2.17 -1.38 -6.19
N PHE A 75 -1.05 -2.01 -5.82
CA PHE A 75 -0.96 -3.46 -5.67
C PHE A 75 -1.97 -4.00 -4.66
N LEU A 76 -2.04 -3.40 -3.47
CA LEU A 76 -2.98 -3.83 -2.43
C LEU A 76 -4.43 -3.87 -2.96
N TYR A 77 -4.86 -2.85 -3.70
CA TYR A 77 -6.25 -2.77 -4.16
C TYR A 77 -6.54 -3.61 -5.40
N ARG A 78 -5.71 -3.51 -6.44
CA ARG A 78 -5.96 -4.19 -7.72
C ARG A 78 -5.62 -5.68 -7.70
N VAL A 79 -4.72 -6.09 -6.82
CA VAL A 79 -4.26 -7.48 -6.76
C VAL A 79 -4.81 -8.16 -5.53
N THR A 80 -4.48 -7.65 -4.35
CA THR A 80 -4.75 -8.39 -3.11
C THR A 80 -6.20 -8.26 -2.66
N LEU A 81 -6.85 -7.12 -2.92
CA LEU A 81 -8.27 -6.92 -2.62
C LEU A 81 -9.20 -7.21 -3.80
N ASP A 82 -8.62 -7.47 -4.98
CA ASP A 82 -9.35 -7.76 -6.22
C ASP A 82 -10.47 -6.76 -6.49
N ARG A 83 -10.18 -5.47 -6.30
CA ARG A 83 -11.14 -4.41 -6.62
C ARG A 83 -10.97 -4.00 -8.08
N PRO A 84 -11.99 -4.18 -8.94
CA PRO A 84 -12.06 -3.40 -10.15
C PRO A 84 -12.20 -1.95 -9.70
N GLY A 85 -11.30 -1.10 -10.16
CA GLY A 85 -11.46 0.34 -10.06
C GLY A 85 -11.39 0.97 -11.43
#